data_AF-A0A9E3NAH4-F1
#
_entry.id   AF-A0A9E3NAH4-F1
#
_cell.length_a   1.000
_cell.length_b   1.000
_cell.length_c   1.000
_cell.angle_alpha   90.00
_cell.angle_beta   90.00
_cell.angle_gamma   90.00
#
_symmetry.space_group_name_H-M   'P 1'
#
loop_
_entity.id
_entity.type
_entity.pdbx_description
1 polymer ?
#
loop_
_entity_poly.entity_id
_entity_poly.type
_entity_poly.pdbx_seq_one_letter_code
_entity_poly.pdbx_strand_id
1 'polypeptide(L)'
;MGVILDPARNPHPTENSGVSIAPDADYFKALQSEVNDKGFLVTSTEELFTWARTGSLWWMTFGLACCAVEMIHVNMPRYDLERFGAA
;
A
#
# COMPACT_ATOMS: atom_id res chain seq x y z
N MET A 1 -20.65 -12.97 18.27
CA MET A 1 -21.68 -12.46 17.35
C MET A 1 -21.28 -12.89 15.96
N GLY A 2 -21.70 -14.09 15.56
CA GLY A 2 -21.23 -14.75 14.35
C GLY A 2 -21.91 -14.19 13.11
N VAL A 3 -21.12 -14.03 12.04
CA VAL A 3 -21.65 -13.95 10.68
C VAL A 3 -21.37 -15.31 10.06
N ILE A 4 -22.45 -16.07 9.86
CA ILE A 4 -22.46 -17.32 9.12
C ILE A 4 -22.20 -16.95 7.66
N LEU A 5 -21.06 -17.38 7.13
CA LEU A 5 -20.81 -17.36 5.70
C LEU A 5 -21.71 -18.45 5.09
N ASP A 6 -22.71 -18.02 4.34
CA ASP A 6 -23.53 -18.89 3.50
C ASP A 6 -22.64 -19.45 2.36
N PRO A 7 -22.35 -20.76 2.34
CA PRO A 7 -21.47 -21.36 1.33
C PRO A 7 -22.20 -21.62 -0.01
N ALA A 8 -23.39 -21.06 -0.23
CA ALA A 8 -24.15 -21.25 -1.48
C ALA A 8 -24.10 -20.05 -2.46
N ARG A 9 -23.33 -18.99 -2.16
CA ARG A 9 -23.25 -17.78 -3.03
C ARG A 9 -22.01 -17.71 -3.92
N ASN A 10 -21.12 -18.70 -3.87
CA ASN A 10 -19.91 -18.75 -4.69
C ASN A 10 -20.07 -19.74 -5.85
N PRO A 11 -20.43 -19.29 -7.06
CA PRO A 11 -20.20 -20.07 -8.27
C PRO A 11 -18.71 -19.97 -8.61
N HIS A 12 -17.86 -20.60 -7.81
CA HIS A 12 -16.46 -20.80 -8.16
C HIS A 12 -16.28 -22.26 -8.56
N PRO A 13 -16.07 -22.55 -9.86
CA PRO A 13 -15.58 -23.85 -10.28
C PRO A 13 -14.22 -24.07 -9.61
N THR A 14 -14.16 -25.08 -8.77
CA THR A 14 -12.93 -25.58 -8.15
C THR A 14 -12.15 -26.40 -9.18
N GLU A 15 -11.08 -25.87 -9.80
CA GLU A 15 -10.04 -26.75 -10.36
C GLU A 15 -8.70 -26.07 -10.70
N ASN A 16 -7.65 -26.43 -9.95
CA ASN A 16 -6.24 -26.61 -10.34
C ASN A 16 -5.46 -25.47 -11.05
N SER A 17 -4.85 -24.56 -10.27
CA SER A 17 -3.76 -23.69 -10.75
C SER A 17 -2.41 -24.42 -10.75
N GLY A 18 -2.19 -25.23 -11.78
CA GLY A 18 -0.89 -25.78 -12.16
C GLY A 18 -0.57 -25.63 -13.65
N VAL A 19 -1.43 -24.96 -14.43
CA VAL A 19 -1.26 -24.83 -15.88
C VAL A 19 -1.56 -23.39 -16.30
N SER A 20 -0.56 -22.72 -16.87
CA SER A 20 -0.70 -21.43 -17.54
C SER A 20 -1.43 -21.63 -18.88
N ILE A 21 -2.75 -21.71 -18.83
CA ILE A 21 -3.61 -21.64 -20.02
C ILE A 21 -3.83 -20.15 -20.30
N ALA A 22 -3.74 -19.76 -21.57
CA ALA A 22 -3.97 -18.37 -21.98
C ALA A 22 -5.30 -17.89 -21.36
N PRO A 23 -5.32 -16.71 -20.72
CA PRO A 23 -6.49 -16.25 -19.98
C PRO A 23 -7.71 -16.21 -20.91
N ASP A 24 -8.70 -17.05 -20.63
CA ASP A 24 -9.95 -17.12 -21.37
C ASP A 24 -10.68 -15.77 -21.33
N ALA A 25 -11.44 -15.45 -22.39
CA ALA A 25 -12.13 -14.16 -22.53
C ALA A 25 -13.05 -13.83 -21.33
N ASP A 26 -13.60 -14.86 -20.69
CA ASP A 26 -14.47 -14.72 -19.51
C ASP A 26 -13.70 -14.35 -18.23
N TYR A 27 -12.44 -14.77 -18.10
CA TYR A 27 -11.56 -14.38 -17.00
C TYR A 27 -11.23 -12.88 -17.06
N PHE A 28 -10.91 -12.37 -18.25
CA PHE A 28 -10.68 -10.93 -18.45
C PHE A 28 -11.93 -10.09 -18.18
N LYS A 29 -13.11 -10.58 -18.58
CA LYS A 29 -14.37 -9.88 -18.33
C LYS A 29 -14.69 -9.80 -16.82
N ALA A 30 -14.44 -10.88 -16.08
CA ALA A 30 -14.61 -10.92 -14.62
C ALA A 30 -13.59 -10.02 -13.89
N LEU A 31 -12.33 -10.02 -14.32
CA LEU A 31 -11.32 -9.08 -13.79
C LEU A 31 -11.68 -7.63 -14.09
N GLN A 32 -12.18 -7.33 -15.29
CA GLN A 32 -12.53 -5.97 -15.68
C GLN A 32 -13.72 -5.43 -14.91
N SER A 33 -14.70 -6.26 -14.51
CA SER A 33 -15.77 -5.82 -13.60
C SER A 33 -15.25 -5.50 -12.20
N GLU A 34 -14.36 -6.34 -11.64
CA GLU A 34 -13.79 -6.09 -10.30
C GLU A 34 -12.83 -4.87 -10.28
N VAL A 35 -12.06 -4.66 -11.35
CA VAL A 35 -11.17 -3.50 -11.49
C VAL A 35 -11.97 -2.20 -11.68
N ASN A 36 -13.07 -2.23 -12.43
CA ASN A 36 -13.94 -1.06 -12.59
C ASN A 36 -14.66 -0.69 -11.28
N ASP A 37 -15.13 -1.68 -10.52
CA ASP A 37 -15.90 -1.42 -9.29
C ASP A 37 -15.02 -1.04 -8.09
N LYS A 38 -13.81 -1.61 -7.97
CA LYS A 38 -12.95 -1.45 -6.77
C LYS A 38 -11.52 -1.03 -7.07
N GLY A 39 -10.96 -1.42 -8.21
CA GLY A 39 -9.54 -1.25 -8.52
C GLY A 39 -9.09 0.21 -8.59
N PHE A 40 -9.90 1.10 -9.16
CA PHE A 40 -9.56 2.53 -9.29
C PHE A 40 -9.60 3.28 -7.94
N LEU A 41 -10.62 3.02 -7.12
CA LEU A 41 -10.79 3.68 -5.83
C LEU A 41 -9.77 3.20 -4.79
N VAL A 42 -9.46 1.90 -4.76
CA VAL A 42 -8.47 1.36 -3.82
C VAL A 42 -7.07 1.86 -4.17
N THR A 43 -6.67 1.82 -5.45
CA THR A 43 -5.32 2.28 -5.87
C THR A 43 -5.08 3.75 -5.55
N SER A 44 -6.04 4.63 -5.88
CA SER A 44 -5.92 6.07 -5.58
C SER A 44 -5.89 6.37 -4.08
N THR A 45 -6.58 5.58 -3.26
CA THR A 45 -6.57 5.73 -1.81
C THR A 45 -5.22 5.27 -1.21
N GLU A 46 -4.64 4.19 -1.73
CA GLU A 46 -3.30 3.74 -1.31
C GLU A 46 -2.20 4.74 -1.68
N GLU A 47 -2.30 5.38 -2.85
CA GLU A 47 -1.41 6.47 -3.24
C GLU A 47 -1.49 7.65 -2.26
N LEU A 48 -2.71 8.03 -1.85
CA LEU A 48 -2.93 9.11 -0.88
C LEU A 48 -2.33 8.76 0.50
N PHE A 49 -2.53 7.53 0.98
CA PHE A 49 -1.95 7.11 2.25
C PHE A 49 -0.42 7.03 2.20
N THR A 50 0.15 6.61 1.08
CA THR A 50 1.60 6.56 0.90
C THR A 50 2.18 7.97 0.91
N TRP A 51 1.55 8.90 0.20
CA TRP A 51 1.94 10.31 0.23
C TRP A 51 1.90 10.89 1.65
N ALA A 52 0.81 10.62 2.40
CA ALA A 52 0.68 11.07 3.77
C ALA A 52 1.79 10.54 4.69
N ARG A 53 2.11 9.22 4.63
CA ARG A 53 3.18 8.63 5.44
C ARG A 53 4.56 9.21 5.12
N THR A 54 4.84 9.48 3.84
CA THR A 54 6.13 10.06 3.44
C THR A 54 6.25 11.55 3.76
N GLY A 55 5.13 12.27 3.89
CA GLY A 55 5.09 13.70 4.21
C GLY A 55 4.97 14.03 5.70
N SER A 56 4.86 13.04 6.58
CA SER A 56 4.73 13.23 8.03
C SER A 56 5.58 12.20 8.79
N LEU A 57 6.87 12.13 8.47
CA LEU A 57 7.75 11.15 9.08
C LEU A 57 8.16 11.61 10.48
N TRP A 58 7.59 11.01 11.52
CA TRP A 58 8.04 11.23 12.89
C TRP A 58 9.15 10.23 13.20
N TRP A 59 10.40 10.69 13.19
CA TRP A 59 11.54 9.81 13.44
C TRP A 59 11.98 9.87 14.90
N MET A 60 12.72 8.84 15.31
CA MET A 60 13.41 8.83 16.59
C MET A 60 14.90 8.66 16.30
N THR A 61 15.69 9.69 16.55
CA THR A 61 17.12 9.69 16.29
C THR A 61 17.87 8.96 17.41
N PHE A 62 18.63 7.93 17.05
CA PHE A 62 19.50 7.20 17.99
C PHE A 62 20.96 7.63 17.78
N GLY A 63 21.39 8.61 18.58
CA GLY A 63 22.70 9.25 18.44
C GLY A 63 23.86 8.46 19.07
N LEU A 64 24.25 7.33 18.47
CA LEU A 64 25.26 6.42 19.06
C LEU A 64 26.72 6.86 18.87
N ALA A 65 27.03 7.65 17.84
CA ALA A 65 28.39 8.02 17.46
C ALA A 65 28.42 9.37 16.71
N CYS A 66 29.46 9.63 15.92
CA CYS A 66 29.60 10.86 15.12
C CYS A 66 28.45 11.09 14.12
N CYS A 67 27.76 10.05 13.65
CA CYS A 67 26.58 10.22 12.80
C CYS A 67 25.46 11.00 13.51
N ALA A 68 25.46 11.05 14.85
CA ALA A 68 24.52 11.84 15.62
C ALA A 68 24.70 13.34 15.36
N VAL A 69 25.94 13.84 15.33
CA VAL A 69 26.20 15.26 15.11
C VAL A 69 25.93 15.67 13.67
N GLU A 70 26.14 14.74 12.73
CA GLU A 70 25.73 14.93 11.35
C GLU A 70 24.20 15.03 11.25
N MET A 71 23.44 14.12 11.88
CA MET A 71 21.97 14.21 11.89
C MET A 71 21.43 15.51 12.51
N ILE A 72 22.07 16.02 13.58
CA ILE A 72 21.70 17.32 14.16
C ILE A 72 21.90 18.45 13.14
N HIS A 73 22.99 18.42 12.37
CA HIS A 73 23.22 19.41 11.30
C HIS A 73 22.25 19.26 10.12
N VAL A 74 21.75 18.06 9.83
CA VAL A 74 20.71 17.91 8.80
C VAL A 74 19.39 18.55 9.24
N ASN A 75 19.12 18.65 10.55
CA ASN A 75 17.96 19.40 11.07
C ASN A 75 18.22 20.91 11.30
N MET A 76 19.45 21.39 11.10
CA MET A 76 19.76 22.82 11.19
C MET A 76 19.28 23.58 9.94
N PRO A 77 19.09 24.92 9.99
CA PRO A 77 18.46 25.73 8.93
C PRO A 77 19.13 25.66 7.54
N ARG A 78 20.32 25.07 7.44
CA ARG A 78 20.99 24.81 6.16
C ARG A 78 20.32 23.69 5.37
N TYR A 79 19.85 22.65 6.06
CA TYR A 79 19.26 21.45 5.46
C TYR A 79 17.80 21.23 5.89
N ASP A 80 17.38 21.83 7.01
CA ASP A 80 16.00 22.03 7.49
C ASP A 80 15.03 20.89 7.10
N LEU A 81 15.23 19.74 7.75
CA LEU A 81 14.41 18.56 7.52
C LEU A 81 12.95 18.75 7.94
N GLU A 82 12.65 19.68 8.86
CA GLU A 82 11.29 19.99 9.30
C GLU A 82 10.40 20.42 8.12
N ARG A 83 10.98 21.03 7.08
CA ARG A 83 10.26 21.41 5.86
C ARG A 83 9.68 20.23 5.10
N PHE A 84 10.30 19.05 5.19
CA PHE A 84 9.81 17.84 4.55
C PHE A 84 8.81 17.06 5.43
N GLY A 85 8.33 17.69 6.52
CA GLY A 85 7.41 17.08 7.48
C GLY A 85 8.07 15.98 8.30
N ALA A 86 9.39 16.06 8.40
CA ALA A 86 10.21 15.07 9.05
C ALA A 86 10.71 15.67 10.37
N ALA A 87 9.97 15.35 11.44
CA ALA A 87 10.11 15.92 12.78
C ALA A 87 10.65 14.87 13.75
#